data_AF-A0A3D5PSJ4-F1
#
_entry.id   AF-A0A3D5PSJ4-F1
#
_cell.length_a   1.000
_cell.length_b   1.000
_cell.length_c   1.000
_cell.angle_alpha   90.00
_cell.angle_beta   90.00
_cell.angle_gamma   90.00
#
_symmetry.space_group_name_H-M   'P 1'
#
loop_
_entity.id
_entity.type
_entity.pdbx_description
1 polymer ?
#
loop_
_entity_poly.entity_id
_entity_poly.type
_entity_poly.pdbx_seq_one_letter_code
_entity_poly.pdbx_strand_id
1 'polypeptide(L)'
;MSRLLGQKISSDLSYEIADVFRFQFVLSPEELDLAEFKFLKVASRHLYYSPLLHTCELQDRSGAIIGVLIGQAFGPEGAHLKDVATVDVGKKPADAIKAFQAFVASLAGRFVAIFNVPSRRTNTHVYIDTASSFSTVYDKKSGIVASSLLLCLNRDIDPNKHYRIPSALSQFANLAPYIPEQNPELSDAGFFFGQTPDKYVMRIMPNHYLDLSKMETGRFWPNDSIEHDLTYQQAAEKLVPRIGQIMGGI
;
A
#
# COMPACT_ATOMS: atom_id res chain seq x y z
N MET A 1 -19.70 -13.60 7.91
CA MET A 1 -18.44 -12.94 7.51
C MET A 1 -18.78 -11.59 6.90
N SER A 2 -17.93 -10.57 7.12
CA SER A 2 -18.17 -9.20 6.62
C SER A 2 -17.80 -9.13 5.13
N ARG A 3 -18.73 -8.67 4.29
CA ARG A 3 -18.54 -8.50 2.84
C ARG A 3 -18.01 -7.09 2.54
N LEU A 4 -17.00 -6.98 1.68
CA LEU A 4 -16.47 -5.68 1.25
C LEU A 4 -17.44 -4.95 0.31
N LEU A 5 -17.42 -3.61 0.32
CA LEU A 5 -18.22 -2.78 -0.57
C LEU A 5 -17.96 -3.12 -2.04
N GLY A 6 -16.71 -3.36 -2.41
CA GLY A 6 -16.32 -3.83 -3.74
C GLY A 6 -17.01 -5.13 -4.14
N GLN A 7 -17.13 -6.10 -3.21
CA GLN A 7 -17.86 -7.35 -3.49
C GLN A 7 -19.35 -7.13 -3.70
N LYS A 8 -19.97 -6.22 -2.93
CA LYS A 8 -21.38 -5.83 -3.09
C LYS A 8 -21.60 -5.23 -4.47
N ILE A 9 -20.85 -4.18 -4.81
CA ILE A 9 -20.97 -3.46 -6.09
C ILE A 9 -20.69 -4.39 -7.28
N SER A 10 -19.62 -5.18 -7.23
CA SER A 10 -19.29 -6.13 -8.30
C SER A 10 -20.44 -7.10 -8.56
N SER A 11 -21.03 -7.66 -7.51
CA SER A 11 -22.16 -8.59 -7.62
C SER A 11 -23.43 -7.93 -8.16
N ASP A 12 -23.76 -6.73 -7.66
CA ASP A 12 -24.93 -5.99 -8.12
C ASP A 12 -24.82 -5.61 -9.61
N LEU A 13 -23.60 -5.44 -10.11
CA LEU A 13 -23.29 -5.11 -11.50
C LEU A 13 -22.89 -6.32 -12.35
N SER A 14 -22.99 -7.54 -11.83
CA SER A 14 -22.63 -8.79 -12.52
C SER A 14 -21.18 -8.84 -13.02
N TYR A 15 -20.24 -8.34 -12.21
CA TYR A 15 -18.81 -8.47 -12.43
C TYR A 15 -18.17 -9.43 -11.43
N GLU A 16 -17.19 -10.19 -11.90
CA GLU A 16 -16.32 -10.99 -11.05
C GLU A 16 -15.31 -10.10 -10.30
N ILE A 17 -15.19 -10.29 -8.98
CA ILE A 17 -14.33 -9.41 -8.17
C ILE A 17 -12.86 -9.53 -8.56
N ALA A 18 -12.39 -10.73 -8.90
CA ALA A 18 -11.01 -10.97 -9.31
C ALA A 18 -10.63 -10.20 -10.57
N ASP A 19 -11.58 -9.93 -11.47
CA ASP A 19 -11.36 -9.19 -12.71
C ASP A 19 -11.38 -7.68 -12.49
N VAL A 20 -12.28 -7.20 -11.63
CA VAL A 20 -12.40 -5.78 -11.28
C VAL A 20 -11.18 -5.32 -10.47
N PHE A 21 -10.73 -6.14 -9.52
CA PHE A 21 -9.67 -5.79 -8.57
C PHE A 21 -8.36 -6.53 -8.84
N ARG A 22 -8.03 -6.74 -10.12
CA ARG A 22 -6.71 -7.26 -10.54
C ARG A 22 -5.59 -6.39 -9.98
N PHE A 23 -4.50 -7.04 -9.56
CA PHE A 23 -3.33 -6.38 -8.98
C PHE A 23 -3.60 -5.57 -7.70
N GLN A 24 -4.60 -5.96 -6.90
CA GLN A 24 -4.93 -5.31 -5.64
C GLN A 24 -4.87 -6.27 -4.45
N PHE A 25 -4.76 -5.70 -3.24
CA PHE A 25 -4.72 -6.44 -1.99
C PHE A 25 -5.63 -5.80 -0.92
N VAL A 26 -5.91 -6.58 0.12
CA VAL A 26 -6.62 -6.20 1.35
C VAL A 26 -5.92 -6.84 2.54
N LEU A 27 -5.58 -6.04 3.55
CA LEU A 27 -5.06 -6.47 4.84
C LEU A 27 -6.11 -6.16 5.91
N SER A 28 -6.69 -7.19 6.49
CA SER A 28 -7.83 -7.09 7.39
C SER A 28 -7.50 -7.56 8.82
N PRO A 29 -8.07 -6.94 9.88
CA PRO A 29 -8.08 -7.54 11.22
C PRO A 29 -8.81 -8.88 11.28
N GLU A 30 -9.84 -9.04 10.46
CA GLU A 30 -10.77 -10.16 10.48
C GLU A 30 -10.66 -10.99 9.21
N GLU A 31 -11.09 -12.24 9.27
CA GLU A 31 -11.24 -13.06 8.08
C GLU A 31 -12.33 -12.51 7.16
N LEU A 32 -12.00 -12.46 5.87
CA LEU A 32 -12.91 -12.06 4.81
C LEU A 32 -13.22 -13.27 3.93
N ASP A 33 -14.44 -13.30 3.43
CA ASP A 33 -14.85 -14.24 2.39
C ASP A 33 -14.42 -13.67 1.03
N LEU A 34 -13.19 -13.98 0.59
CA LEU A 34 -12.61 -13.46 -0.65
C LEU A 34 -11.87 -14.59 -1.39
N ALA A 35 -12.64 -15.61 -1.79
CA ALA A 35 -12.13 -16.90 -2.26
C ALA A 35 -11.28 -16.82 -3.54
N GLU A 36 -11.52 -15.83 -4.39
CA GLU A 36 -10.81 -15.62 -5.64
C GLU A 36 -9.44 -14.96 -5.44
N PHE A 37 -9.15 -14.49 -4.22
CA PHE A 37 -7.87 -13.92 -3.83
C PHE A 37 -7.03 -14.98 -3.12
N LYS A 38 -5.71 -14.88 -3.30
CA LYS A 38 -4.76 -15.65 -2.47
C LYS A 38 -4.78 -15.10 -1.05
N PHE A 39 -4.52 -15.97 -0.09
CA PHE A 39 -4.52 -15.65 1.33
C PHE A 39 -3.17 -15.93 1.98
N LEU A 40 -2.72 -15.02 2.84
CA LEU A 40 -1.55 -15.17 3.70
C LEU A 40 -1.85 -14.59 5.09
N LYS A 41 -1.51 -15.33 6.15
CA LYS A 41 -1.54 -14.80 7.51
C LYS A 41 -0.27 -13.99 7.78
N VAL A 42 -0.42 -12.71 8.13
CA VAL A 42 0.72 -11.82 8.43
C VAL A 42 0.59 -11.36 9.88
N ALA A 43 1.30 -12.04 10.78
CA ALA A 43 1.13 -11.90 12.22
C ALA A 43 -0.34 -12.06 12.63
N SER A 44 -0.97 -11.03 13.21
CA SER A 44 -2.40 -11.07 13.59
C SER A 44 -3.36 -10.73 12.44
N ARG A 45 -2.87 -10.23 11.31
CA ARG A 45 -3.66 -9.75 10.18
C ARG A 45 -3.90 -10.83 9.12
N HIS A 46 -4.92 -10.61 8.30
CA HIS A 46 -5.32 -11.47 7.19
C HIS A 46 -5.05 -10.72 5.89
N LEU A 47 -4.04 -11.14 5.14
CA LEU A 47 -3.70 -10.55 3.85
C LEU A 47 -4.37 -11.37 2.75
N TYR A 48 -5.19 -10.69 1.95
CA TYR A 48 -5.75 -11.20 0.71
C TYR A 48 -5.18 -10.42 -0.46
N TYR A 49 -4.80 -11.10 -1.53
CA TYR A 49 -4.19 -10.43 -2.68
C TYR A 49 -4.56 -11.12 -3.98
N SER A 50 -4.69 -10.32 -5.04
CA SER A 50 -4.95 -10.82 -6.40
C SER A 50 -3.91 -11.88 -6.78
N PRO A 51 -4.31 -13.00 -7.42
CA PRO A 51 -3.37 -14.03 -7.87
C PRO A 51 -2.26 -13.52 -8.81
N LEU A 52 -2.49 -12.37 -9.45
CA LEU A 52 -1.58 -11.69 -10.37
C LEU A 52 -0.54 -10.80 -9.66
N LEU A 53 -0.63 -10.62 -8.34
CA LEU A 53 0.41 -9.94 -7.56
C LEU A 53 1.52 -10.91 -7.20
N HIS A 54 2.76 -10.45 -7.35
CA HIS A 54 3.92 -11.10 -6.77
C HIS A 54 3.99 -10.80 -5.27
N THR A 55 4.44 -11.79 -4.53
CA THR A 55 4.76 -11.68 -3.11
C THR A 55 6.18 -12.16 -2.88
N CYS A 56 6.87 -11.53 -1.94
CA CYS A 56 8.18 -11.94 -1.47
C CYS A 56 8.13 -11.96 0.06
N GLU A 57 8.38 -13.11 0.68
CA GLU A 57 8.55 -13.19 2.12
C GLU A 57 9.81 -12.41 2.53
N LEU A 58 9.72 -11.71 3.65
CA LEU A 58 10.86 -11.00 4.22
C LEU A 58 11.32 -11.75 5.45
N GLN A 59 12.58 -12.13 5.48
CA GLN A 59 13.19 -12.87 6.59
C GLN A 59 14.33 -12.08 7.20
N ASP A 60 14.59 -12.25 8.49
CA ASP A 60 15.82 -11.75 9.09
C ASP A 60 17.01 -12.70 8.84
N ARG A 61 18.21 -12.35 9.32
CA ARG A 61 19.41 -13.19 9.21
C ARG A 61 19.31 -14.54 9.93
N SER A 62 18.35 -14.73 10.83
CA SER A 62 18.08 -16.00 11.48
C SER A 62 17.12 -16.89 10.69
N GLY A 63 16.55 -16.37 9.59
CA GLY A 63 15.52 -17.04 8.80
C GLY A 63 14.10 -16.83 9.33
N ALA A 64 13.92 -16.01 10.37
CA ALA A 64 12.59 -15.72 10.90
C ALA A 64 11.82 -14.81 9.94
N ILE A 65 10.58 -15.16 9.61
CA ILE A 65 9.71 -14.32 8.77
C ILE A 65 9.33 -13.06 9.56
N ILE A 66 9.73 -11.92 9.04
CA ILE A 66 9.49 -10.59 9.62
C ILE A 66 8.48 -9.78 8.81
N GLY A 67 8.01 -10.28 7.66
CA GLY A 67 7.11 -9.51 6.83
C GLY A 67 6.87 -10.10 5.44
N VAL A 68 6.22 -9.30 4.60
CA VAL A 68 5.97 -9.62 3.19
C VAL A 68 6.03 -8.37 2.34
N LEU A 69 6.64 -8.48 1.17
CA LEU A 69 6.59 -7.52 0.07
C LEU A 69 5.51 -7.96 -0.91
N ILE A 70 4.68 -7.02 -1.38
CA ILE A 70 3.60 -7.25 -2.34
C ILE A 70 3.78 -6.30 -3.52
N GLY A 71 3.70 -6.81 -4.74
CA GLY A 71 3.90 -6.03 -5.96
C GLY A 71 5.28 -6.25 -6.57
N GLN A 72 5.79 -5.23 -7.26
CA GLN A 72 7.04 -5.28 -8.01
C GLN A 72 8.12 -4.50 -7.25
N ALA A 73 9.11 -5.20 -6.70
CA ALA A 73 10.21 -4.58 -5.96
C ALA A 73 11.56 -5.05 -6.51
N PHE A 74 12.46 -4.10 -6.74
CA PHE A 74 13.80 -4.33 -7.28
C PHE A 74 14.85 -3.87 -6.28
N GLY A 75 15.79 -4.74 -5.95
CA GLY A 75 16.88 -4.44 -5.03
C GLY A 75 17.92 -3.46 -5.60
N PRO A 76 18.96 -3.13 -4.81
CA PRO A 76 20.04 -2.25 -5.24
C PRO A 76 20.83 -2.80 -6.44
N GLU A 77 20.87 -4.13 -6.61
CA GLU A 77 21.51 -4.77 -7.76
C GLU A 77 20.61 -4.83 -9.02
N GLY A 78 19.38 -4.31 -8.93
CA GLY A 78 18.39 -4.36 -10.03
C GLY A 78 17.64 -5.69 -10.13
N ALA A 79 17.98 -6.67 -9.29
CA ALA A 79 17.26 -7.94 -9.22
C ALA A 79 15.84 -7.75 -8.66
N HIS A 80 14.86 -8.33 -9.34
CA HIS A 80 13.49 -8.43 -8.82
C HIS A 80 13.49 -9.34 -7.59
N LEU A 81 13.02 -8.81 -6.45
CA LEU A 81 12.80 -9.57 -5.23
C LEU A 81 11.58 -10.49 -5.39
N LYS A 82 11.83 -11.78 -5.52
CA LYS A 82 10.82 -12.84 -5.62
C LYS A 82 11.04 -13.87 -4.52
N ASP A 83 9.96 -14.54 -4.13
CA ASP A 83 9.93 -15.64 -3.17
C ASP A 83 10.38 -15.26 -1.75
N VAL A 84 11.67 -15.01 -1.53
CA VAL A 84 12.25 -14.66 -0.22
C VAL A 84 13.35 -13.61 -0.37
N ALA A 85 13.34 -12.60 0.49
CA ALA A 85 14.43 -11.64 0.65
C ALA A 85 14.87 -11.54 2.11
N THR A 86 16.18 -11.49 2.35
CA THR A 86 16.74 -11.30 3.69
C THR A 86 16.94 -9.83 3.99
N VAL A 87 16.45 -9.37 5.14
CA VAL A 87 16.64 -8.01 5.65
C VAL A 87 17.42 -8.06 6.95
N ASP A 88 18.48 -7.28 7.04
CA ASP A 88 19.29 -7.18 8.25
C ASP A 88 18.66 -6.23 9.26
N VAL A 89 17.74 -6.75 10.09
CA VAL A 89 17.08 -5.97 11.15
C VAL A 89 17.77 -6.16 12.50
N GLY A 90 17.91 -5.07 13.26
CA GLY A 90 18.39 -5.12 14.64
C GLY A 90 17.40 -5.82 15.58
N LYS A 91 17.87 -6.26 16.76
CA LYS A 91 17.02 -6.93 17.77
C LYS A 91 16.10 -5.98 18.54
N LYS A 92 16.47 -4.70 18.64
CA LYS A 92 15.67 -3.68 19.34
C LYS A 92 14.68 -3.06 18.36
N PRO A 93 13.44 -2.74 18.80
CA PRO A 93 12.41 -2.18 17.91
C PRO A 93 12.89 -0.95 17.11
N ALA A 94 13.59 -0.01 17.75
CA ALA A 94 14.05 1.20 17.09
C ALA A 94 15.10 0.92 15.99
N ASP A 95 16.07 0.04 16.28
CA ASP A 95 17.10 -0.35 15.33
C ASP A 95 16.49 -1.15 14.16
N ALA A 96 15.54 -2.03 14.46
CA ALA A 96 14.80 -2.81 13.47
C ALA A 96 13.99 -1.90 12.51
N ILE A 97 13.28 -0.92 13.05
CA ILE A 97 12.52 0.07 12.26
C ILE A 97 13.47 0.86 11.36
N LYS A 98 14.58 1.37 11.90
CA LYS A 98 15.55 2.14 11.12
C LYS A 98 16.16 1.31 9.98
N ALA A 99 16.56 0.07 10.27
CA ALA A 99 17.12 -0.83 9.28
C ALA A 99 16.10 -1.20 8.19
N PHE A 100 14.85 -1.48 8.58
CA PHE A 100 13.79 -1.78 7.63
C PHE A 100 13.45 -0.58 6.73
N GLN A 101 13.44 0.63 7.30
CA GLN A 101 13.27 1.87 6.53
C GLN A 101 14.40 2.07 5.50
N ALA A 102 15.65 1.80 5.88
CA ALA A 102 16.79 1.85 4.95
C ALA A 102 16.66 0.79 3.84
N PHE A 103 16.21 -0.42 4.19
CA PHE A 103 15.90 -1.46 3.21
C PHE A 103 14.84 -0.98 2.22
N VAL A 104 13.67 -0.50 2.68
CA VAL A 104 12.60 0.01 1.81
C VAL A 104 13.09 1.16 0.93
N ALA A 105 13.88 2.09 1.47
CA ALA A 105 14.44 3.22 0.72
C ALA A 105 15.45 2.78 -0.37
N SER A 106 16.04 1.59 -0.25
CA SER A 106 16.94 1.03 -1.28
C SER A 106 16.21 0.39 -2.46
N LEU A 107 14.90 0.15 -2.32
CA LEU A 107 14.10 -0.53 -3.33
C LEU A 107 13.60 0.44 -4.40
N ALA A 108 13.52 -0.06 -5.64
CA ALA A 108 12.79 0.58 -6.71
C ALA A 108 11.53 -0.25 -7.06
N GLY A 109 10.54 0.40 -7.67
CA GLY A 109 9.36 -0.28 -8.22
C GLY A 109 8.04 0.20 -7.61
N ARG A 110 7.03 -0.67 -7.68
CA ARG A 110 5.65 -0.43 -7.29
C ARG A 110 5.23 -1.54 -6.32
N PHE A 111 5.37 -1.27 -5.02
CA PHE A 111 5.21 -2.29 -3.99
C PHE A 111 4.62 -1.74 -2.70
N VAL A 112 4.16 -2.65 -1.85
CA VAL A 112 3.83 -2.42 -0.44
C VAL A 112 4.62 -3.44 0.39
N ALA A 113 5.32 -2.97 1.42
CA ALA A 113 6.05 -3.82 2.36
C ALA A 113 5.36 -3.81 3.72
N ILE A 114 4.98 -4.98 4.21
CA ILE A 114 4.36 -5.16 5.53
C ILE A 114 5.42 -5.73 6.46
N PHE A 115 5.71 -5.03 7.55
CA PHE A 115 6.78 -5.36 8.48
C PHE A 115 6.25 -5.59 9.89
N ASN A 116 6.57 -6.73 10.47
CA ASN A 116 6.29 -7.06 11.86
C ASN A 116 7.49 -6.62 12.70
N VAL A 117 7.33 -5.51 13.42
CA VAL A 117 8.37 -4.95 14.27
C VAL A 117 8.70 -5.94 15.40
N PRO A 118 9.97 -6.35 15.58
CA PRO A 118 10.38 -7.22 16.67
C PRO A 118 10.08 -6.57 18.03
N SER A 119 9.10 -7.11 18.75
CA SER A 119 8.60 -6.52 19.99
C SER A 119 7.81 -7.56 20.81
N ARG A 120 7.66 -7.32 22.13
CA ARG A 120 6.83 -8.18 23.01
C ARG A 120 5.34 -8.15 22.64
N ARG A 121 4.89 -7.08 21.98
CA ARG A 121 3.55 -6.96 21.38
C ARG A 121 3.71 -6.96 19.87
N THR A 122 2.83 -7.66 19.16
CA THR A 122 2.79 -7.59 17.70
C THR A 122 2.49 -6.16 17.28
N ASN A 123 3.48 -5.49 16.67
CA ASN A 123 3.30 -4.21 16.01
C ASN A 123 3.65 -4.40 14.53
N THR A 124 2.76 -3.97 13.65
CA THR A 124 2.93 -4.15 12.21
C THR A 124 2.89 -2.78 11.56
N HIS A 125 3.88 -2.50 10.74
CA HIS A 125 3.97 -1.29 9.94
C HIS A 125 3.76 -1.62 8.47
N VAL A 126 3.06 -0.75 7.75
CA VAL A 126 2.87 -0.83 6.30
C VAL A 126 3.64 0.30 5.64
N TYR A 127 4.60 -0.06 4.81
CA TYR A 127 5.43 0.85 4.04
C TYR A 127 5.02 0.78 2.57
N ILE A 128 4.97 1.92 1.89
CA ILE A 128 4.65 2.02 0.46
C ILE A 128 5.90 2.40 -0.33
N ASP A 129 5.85 2.17 -1.65
CA ASP A 129 6.88 2.69 -2.54
C ASP A 129 7.00 4.21 -2.48
N THR A 130 8.15 4.70 -2.94
CA THR A 130 8.63 6.09 -2.80
C THR A 130 7.67 7.13 -3.38
N ALA A 131 6.88 6.73 -4.38
CA ALA A 131 5.93 7.61 -5.08
C ALA A 131 4.47 7.34 -4.68
N SER A 132 4.19 6.42 -3.75
CA SER A 132 2.84 5.89 -3.52
C SER A 132 2.21 5.39 -4.83
N SER A 133 3.01 4.88 -5.76
CA SER A 133 2.55 4.42 -7.07
C SER A 133 1.70 3.14 -6.95
N PHE A 134 1.95 2.33 -5.93
CA PHE A 134 1.01 1.33 -5.45
C PHE A 134 0.06 1.96 -4.44
N SER A 135 -1.02 2.55 -4.95
CA SER A 135 -2.08 3.16 -4.14
C SER A 135 -2.43 2.24 -2.97
N THR A 136 -2.40 2.81 -1.76
CA THR A 136 -2.78 2.13 -0.52
C THR A 136 -3.57 3.09 0.34
N VAL A 137 -4.74 2.65 0.79
CA VAL A 137 -5.66 3.37 1.67
C VAL A 137 -5.88 2.58 2.94
N TYR A 138 -6.29 3.26 4.01
CA TYR A 138 -6.62 2.63 5.28
C TYR A 138 -7.87 3.26 5.91
N ASP A 139 -8.73 2.43 6.47
CA ASP A 139 -9.90 2.86 7.25
C ASP A 139 -9.54 2.87 8.73
N LYS A 140 -9.54 4.06 9.34
CA LYS A 140 -9.27 4.20 10.78
C LYS A 140 -10.34 3.52 11.66
N LYS A 141 -11.55 3.32 11.13
CA LYS A 141 -12.67 2.75 11.90
C LYS A 141 -12.61 1.23 11.95
N SER A 142 -12.45 0.57 10.80
CA SER A 142 -12.37 -0.89 10.74
C SER A 142 -10.95 -1.43 10.93
N GLY A 143 -9.91 -0.62 10.70
CA GLY A 143 -8.52 -1.08 10.72
C GLY A 143 -8.10 -1.85 9.46
N ILE A 144 -8.92 -1.85 8.40
CA ILE A 144 -8.59 -2.43 7.10
C ILE A 144 -7.61 -1.51 6.36
N VAL A 145 -6.65 -2.12 5.65
CA VAL A 145 -5.74 -1.45 4.71
C VAL A 145 -5.88 -2.13 3.35
N ALA A 146 -6.04 -1.39 2.27
CA ALA A 146 -6.26 -1.99 0.95
C ALA A 146 -5.71 -1.13 -0.18
N SER A 147 -5.63 -1.67 -1.39
CA SER A 147 -5.16 -0.91 -2.56
C SER A 147 -6.13 0.20 -3.01
N SER A 148 -7.42 0.03 -2.72
CA SER A 148 -8.48 0.94 -3.15
C SER A 148 -9.61 1.04 -2.12
N LEU A 149 -10.38 2.13 -2.21
CA LEU A 149 -11.47 2.43 -1.28
C LEU A 149 -12.50 1.29 -1.18
N LEU A 150 -12.90 0.74 -2.33
CA LEU A 150 -13.96 -0.27 -2.37
C LEU A 150 -13.54 -1.59 -1.71
N LEU A 151 -12.25 -1.87 -1.65
CA LEU A 151 -11.69 -2.99 -0.90
C LEU A 151 -11.38 -2.65 0.57
N CYS A 152 -11.40 -1.37 0.93
CA CYS A 152 -11.08 -0.88 2.27
C CYS A 152 -12.32 -0.73 3.17
N LEU A 153 -13.51 -0.93 2.63
CA LEU A 153 -14.80 -0.72 3.30
C LEU A 153 -15.61 -2.00 3.33
N ASN A 154 -16.27 -2.28 4.45
CA ASN A 154 -17.30 -3.31 4.62
C ASN A 154 -18.69 -2.70 4.89
N ARG A 155 -18.87 -1.46 4.45
CA ARG A 155 -20.04 -0.61 4.62
C ARG A 155 -20.14 0.34 3.43
N ASP A 156 -21.28 1.01 3.30
CA ASP A 156 -21.41 2.10 2.34
C ASP A 156 -20.50 3.29 2.73
N ILE A 157 -20.20 4.12 1.73
CA ILE A 157 -19.29 5.27 1.88
C ILE A 157 -19.95 6.32 2.80
N ASP A 158 -19.21 6.76 3.81
CA ASP A 158 -19.61 7.87 4.67
C ASP A 158 -19.04 9.18 4.10
N PRO A 159 -19.89 10.09 3.57
CA PRO A 159 -19.45 11.22 2.76
C PRO A 159 -18.36 12.08 3.41
N ASN A 160 -17.32 12.38 2.64
CA ASN A 160 -16.28 13.32 3.03
C ASN A 160 -16.52 14.71 2.44
N LYS A 161 -16.80 15.70 3.31
CA LYS A 161 -17.03 17.10 2.90
C LYS A 161 -15.83 17.78 2.22
N HIS A 162 -14.65 17.17 2.29
CA HIS A 162 -13.41 17.67 1.69
C HIS A 162 -13.01 16.93 0.41
N TYR A 163 -13.84 16.00 -0.06
CA TYR A 163 -13.58 15.24 -1.27
C TYR A 163 -14.73 15.40 -2.26
N ARG A 164 -14.41 15.53 -3.54
CA ARG A 164 -15.38 15.49 -4.62
C ARG A 164 -15.03 14.40 -5.61
N ILE A 165 -15.97 13.48 -5.80
CA ILE A 165 -15.92 12.48 -6.85
C ILE A 165 -16.04 13.19 -8.20
N PRO A 166 -15.17 12.90 -9.19
CA PRO A 166 -15.25 13.51 -10.51
C PRO A 166 -16.66 13.37 -11.12
N SER A 167 -17.25 14.47 -11.57
CA SER A 167 -18.60 14.49 -12.13
C SER A 167 -18.77 13.62 -13.38
N ALA A 168 -17.66 13.29 -14.05
CA ALA A 168 -17.63 12.31 -15.14
C ALA A 168 -18.16 10.92 -14.71
N LEU A 169 -18.14 10.56 -13.42
CA LEU A 169 -18.73 9.31 -12.96
C LEU A 169 -20.27 9.33 -12.98
N SER A 170 -20.88 10.51 -12.93
CA SER A 170 -22.35 10.67 -12.99
C SER A 170 -22.94 10.27 -14.35
N GLN A 171 -22.12 10.13 -15.40
CA GLN A 171 -22.59 9.65 -16.70
C GLN A 171 -22.94 8.14 -16.70
N PHE A 172 -22.45 7.39 -15.70
CA PHE A 172 -22.71 5.96 -15.58
C PHE A 172 -23.90 5.72 -14.65
N ALA A 173 -25.10 5.59 -15.24
CA ALA A 173 -26.34 5.44 -14.50
C ALA A 173 -26.34 4.24 -13.53
N ASN A 174 -25.63 3.16 -13.87
CA ASN A 174 -25.47 1.98 -13.02
C ASN A 174 -24.58 2.22 -11.78
N LEU A 175 -23.79 3.30 -11.75
CA LEU A 175 -22.97 3.67 -10.59
C LEU A 175 -23.68 4.64 -9.64
N ALA A 176 -24.74 5.31 -10.09
CA ALA A 176 -25.46 6.32 -9.30
C ALA A 176 -25.86 5.86 -7.90
N PRO A 177 -26.31 4.60 -7.67
CA PRO A 177 -26.66 4.13 -6.32
C PRO A 177 -25.49 4.07 -5.32
N TYR A 178 -24.25 4.10 -5.81
CA TYR A 178 -23.03 3.96 -4.99
C TYR A 178 -22.25 5.27 -4.86
N ILE A 179 -22.71 6.35 -5.49
CA ILE A 179 -22.09 7.67 -5.38
C ILE A 179 -22.67 8.33 -4.12
N PRO A 180 -21.87 8.58 -3.06
CA PRO A 180 -22.33 9.27 -1.86
C PRO A 180 -22.70 10.72 -2.16
N GLU A 181 -23.46 11.34 -1.26
CA GLU A 181 -23.71 12.79 -1.30
C GLU A 181 -22.40 13.58 -1.40
N GLN A 182 -22.38 14.63 -2.23
CA GLN A 182 -21.18 15.41 -2.54
C GLN A 182 -21.32 16.84 -2.01
N ASN A 183 -20.22 17.45 -1.58
CA ASN A 183 -20.20 18.89 -1.28
C ASN A 183 -20.28 19.70 -2.60
N PRO A 184 -21.35 20.49 -2.82
CA PRO A 184 -21.51 21.26 -4.06
C PRO A 184 -20.51 22.41 -4.19
N GLU A 185 -19.86 22.84 -3.09
CA GLU A 185 -18.88 23.93 -3.10
C GLU A 185 -17.50 23.49 -3.62
N LEU A 186 -17.23 22.19 -3.67
CA LEU A 186 -15.97 21.66 -4.19
C LEU A 186 -16.04 21.58 -5.73
N SER A 187 -14.90 21.85 -6.38
CA SER A 187 -14.73 21.63 -7.81
C SER A 187 -14.10 20.28 -8.10
N ASP A 188 -14.29 19.79 -9.34
CA ASP A 188 -13.67 18.55 -9.82
C ASP A 188 -12.13 18.64 -9.90
N ALA A 189 -11.56 19.85 -9.84
CA ALA A 189 -10.12 20.12 -9.95
C ALA A 189 -9.40 20.16 -8.58
N GLY A 190 -9.99 19.58 -7.53
CA GLY A 190 -9.46 19.64 -6.17
C GLY A 190 -8.19 18.81 -5.94
N PHE A 191 -7.24 19.37 -5.18
CA PHE A 191 -6.16 18.60 -4.57
C PHE A 191 -6.63 18.07 -3.22
N PHE A 192 -6.82 16.75 -3.13
CA PHE A 192 -7.45 16.14 -1.96
C PHE A 192 -6.45 15.68 -0.88
N PHE A 193 -5.14 15.83 -1.07
CA PHE A 193 -4.09 15.55 -0.06
C PHE A 193 -4.27 14.22 0.72
N GLY A 194 -4.65 13.15 0.02
CA GLY A 194 -4.86 11.83 0.60
C GLY A 194 -6.26 11.58 1.15
N GLN A 195 -7.15 12.57 1.15
CA GLN A 195 -8.58 12.38 1.38
C GLN A 195 -9.17 11.45 0.32
N THR A 196 -10.19 10.70 0.71
CA THR A 196 -10.99 9.86 -0.18
C THR A 196 -12.47 10.26 -0.07
N PRO A 197 -13.36 9.73 -0.93
CA PRO A 197 -14.81 9.91 -0.78
C PRO A 197 -15.36 9.56 0.61
N ASP A 198 -14.68 8.67 1.33
CA ASP A 198 -15.06 8.27 2.69
C ASP A 198 -14.27 9.05 3.74
N LYS A 199 -14.95 9.64 4.72
CA LYS A 199 -14.32 10.51 5.72
C LYS A 199 -13.39 9.78 6.71
N TYR A 200 -13.47 8.45 6.80
CA TYR A 200 -12.62 7.65 7.68
C TYR A 200 -11.46 6.98 6.94
N VAL A 201 -11.51 6.96 5.60
CA VAL A 201 -10.49 6.34 4.76
C VAL A 201 -9.53 7.40 4.23
N MET A 202 -8.25 7.16 4.46
CA MET A 202 -7.16 8.02 4.01
C MET A 202 -6.18 7.22 3.16
N ARG A 203 -5.58 7.86 2.16
CA ARG A 203 -4.44 7.31 1.43
C ARG A 203 -3.16 7.47 2.24
N ILE A 204 -2.30 6.45 2.22
CA ILE A 204 -0.93 6.57 2.73
C ILE A 204 -0.15 7.44 1.73
N MET A 205 0.27 8.62 2.18
CA MET A 205 1.02 9.57 1.36
C MET A 205 2.45 9.09 1.12
N PRO A 206 3.08 9.46 -0.01
CA PRO A 206 4.50 9.18 -0.25
C PRO A 206 5.36 9.52 0.97
N ASN A 207 6.45 8.77 1.18
CA ASN A 207 7.37 8.97 2.30
C ASN A 207 6.74 8.76 3.69
N HIS A 208 5.60 8.06 3.78
CA HIS A 208 4.98 7.70 5.05
C HIS A 208 4.75 6.19 5.15
N TYR A 209 4.90 5.68 6.37
CA TYR A 209 4.45 4.35 6.75
C TYR A 209 3.18 4.50 7.60
N LEU A 210 2.40 3.42 7.72
CA LEU A 210 1.26 3.32 8.61
C LEU A 210 1.59 2.38 9.77
N ASP A 211 1.45 2.84 11.01
CA ASP A 211 1.49 2.02 12.22
C ASP A 211 0.09 1.42 12.47
N LEU A 212 -0.07 0.11 12.30
CA LEU A 212 -1.37 -0.56 12.44
C LEU A 212 -1.84 -0.70 13.88
N SER A 213 -1.00 -0.43 14.88
CA SER A 213 -1.42 -0.44 16.29
C SER A 213 -2.17 0.84 16.66
N LYS A 214 -1.88 1.94 15.96
CA LYS A 214 -2.47 3.27 16.19
C LYS A 214 -3.38 3.74 15.05
N MET A 215 -3.25 3.13 13.87
CA MET A 215 -3.83 3.61 12.61
C MET A 215 -3.38 5.05 12.29
N GLU A 216 -2.09 5.31 12.50
CA GLU A 216 -1.45 6.61 12.30
C GLU A 216 -0.27 6.50 11.35
N THR A 217 -0.10 7.52 10.52
CA THR A 217 1.02 7.59 9.58
C THR A 217 2.23 8.27 10.19
N GLY A 218 3.42 7.69 10.02
CA GLY A 218 4.70 8.32 10.36
C GLY A 218 5.52 8.58 9.10
N ARG A 219 6.21 9.72 9.04
CA ARG A 219 7.12 10.02 7.93
C ARG A 219 8.37 9.16 8.03
N PHE A 220 8.78 8.55 6.91
CA PHE A 220 10.07 7.91 6.74
C PHE A 220 10.53 8.14 5.30
N TRP A 221 11.65 8.84 5.15
CA TRP A 221 12.41 9.00 3.92
C TRP A 221 13.77 9.55 4.35
N PRO A 222 14.85 9.42 3.55
CA PRO A 222 16.14 9.98 3.93
C PRO A 222 15.98 11.44 4.38
N ASN A 223 16.36 11.69 5.63
CA ASN A 223 16.39 13.02 6.22
C ASN A 223 17.82 13.58 6.21
N ASP A 224 18.75 12.86 5.59
CA ASP A 224 20.14 13.28 5.47
C ASP A 224 20.20 14.53 4.59
N SER A 225 21.06 15.47 4.98
CA SER A 225 21.35 16.63 4.18
C SER A 225 21.93 16.20 2.83
N ILE A 226 21.60 16.93 1.77
CA ILE A 226 22.30 16.75 0.49
C ILE A 226 23.68 17.38 0.69
N GLU A 227 24.69 16.56 0.95
CA GLU A 227 26.05 17.02 1.31
C GLU A 227 26.92 17.37 0.09
N HIS A 228 26.54 16.93 -1.11
CA HIS A 228 27.36 17.05 -2.30
C HIS A 228 26.57 17.52 -3.52
N ASP A 229 26.97 18.67 -4.06
CA ASP A 229 26.57 19.11 -5.40
C ASP A 229 27.37 18.30 -6.42
N LEU A 230 26.76 17.26 -6.98
CA LEU A 230 27.30 16.57 -8.14
C LEU A 230 27.18 17.46 -9.37
N THR A 231 28.19 17.48 -10.24
CA THR A 231 28.00 18.03 -11.58
C THR A 231 27.01 17.18 -12.36
N TYR A 232 26.42 17.74 -13.42
CA TYR A 232 25.50 17.00 -14.29
C TYR A 232 26.13 15.70 -14.85
N GLN A 233 27.42 15.73 -15.19
CA GLN A 233 28.16 14.56 -15.68
C GLN A 233 28.29 13.49 -14.58
N GLN A 234 28.70 13.88 -13.38
CA GLN A 234 28.82 12.94 -12.25
C GLN A 234 27.48 12.34 -11.85
N ALA A 235 26.40 13.13 -11.91
CA ALA A 235 25.05 12.63 -11.70
C ALA A 235 24.64 11.63 -12.79
N ALA A 236 24.89 11.95 -14.06
CA ALA A 236 24.56 11.07 -15.19
C ALA A 236 25.32 9.73 -15.12
N GLU A 237 26.62 9.76 -14.79
CA GLU A 237 27.45 8.56 -14.60
C GLU A 237 26.92 7.61 -13.52
N LYS A 238 26.22 8.15 -12.52
CA LYS A 238 25.57 7.35 -11.46
C LYS A 238 24.16 6.90 -11.86
N LEU A 239 23.37 7.79 -12.46
CA LEU A 239 21.95 7.55 -12.75
C LEU A 239 21.73 6.60 -13.92
N VAL A 240 22.48 6.77 -15.03
CA VAL A 240 22.26 5.98 -16.25
C VAL A 240 22.45 4.48 -16.01
N PRO A 241 23.54 4.01 -15.36
CA PRO A 241 23.69 2.59 -15.05
C PRO A 241 22.57 2.07 -14.14
N ARG A 242 22.16 2.86 -13.14
CA ARG A 242 21.09 2.47 -12.22
C ARG A 242 19.74 2.33 -12.91
N ILE A 243 19.40 3.26 -13.81
CA ILE A 243 18.20 3.15 -14.64
C ILE A 243 18.27 1.89 -15.51
N GLY A 244 19.42 1.64 -16.15
CA GLY A 244 19.65 0.44 -16.95
C GLY A 244 19.46 -0.87 -16.16
N GLN A 245 19.98 -0.95 -14.93
CA GLN A 245 19.81 -2.10 -14.05
C GLN A 245 18.34 -2.35 -13.71
N ILE A 246 17.59 -1.30 -13.36
CA ILE A 246 16.16 -1.42 -13.03
C ILE A 246 15.37 -1.85 -14.27
N MET A 247 15.61 -1.22 -15.42
CA MET A 247 14.92 -1.54 -16.67
C MET A 247 15.21 -2.97 -17.14
N GLY A 248 16.43 -3.49 -16.93
CA GLY A 248 16.77 -4.87 -17.27
C GLY A 248 16.14 -5.93 -16.35
N GLY A 249 15.60 -5.53 -15.21
CA GLY A 249 14.91 -6.43 -14.28
C GLY A 249 13.41 -6.60 -14.54
N ILE A 250 12.79 -5.70 -15.31
CA ILE A 250 11.37 -5.70 -15.69
C ILE A 250 11.13 -6.71 -16.81
#